data_AF-A0A2I0L3Y8-F1
#
_entry.id   AF-A0A2I0L3Y8-F1
#
_cell.length_a   1.000
_cell.length_b   1.000
_cell.length_c   1.000
_cell.angle_alpha   90.00
_cell.angle_beta   90.00
_cell.angle_gamma   90.00
#
_symmetry.space_group_name_H-M   'P 1'
#
loop_
_entity.id
_entity.type
_entity.pdbx_description
1 polymer ?
#
loop_
_entity_poly.entity_id
_entity_poly.type
_entity_poly.pdbx_seq_one_letter_code
_entity_poly.pdbx_strand_id
1 'polypeptide(L)'
;MLVLSCTVAAGVQFGWALQLSLLTPYIQTLGIGHAFSSFIWLCGPITGLVVQPCVGIWSDKCMSKYGRRRPFILAGSLMISFAVILIGFSADIGYLLGDTEEHCSTYKGTRTRAAFVFIIGFWLLDLANNTVQGPARALLADLSGPEQRNAANAVFATWMAVGNILGFSSGASGNWHKWFPFLTSRACCEACGNLKAAFLVAVIFLTFCTLVTIYFAEEVPLSLSQHHHLSDVAPLLDDSQQDGLELSKVKQDFKDVNHGNGINAEAVQERDLVQNHHPNQSNDHNEILGDGPGAIMVKVLTSLRHLPPAMHSVLIVMALTWVSWFPFFLFDTDWMGREVYHGDPQGNSSEIQLYNQGVREGSFGLLLNS
;
A
#
# COMPACT_ATOMS: atom_id res chain seq x y z
N MET A 1 13.65 3.06 18.89
CA MET A 1 12.32 2.49 18.56
C MET A 1 11.95 2.76 17.11
N LEU A 2 11.87 4.02 16.65
CA LEU A 2 11.49 4.39 15.26
C LEU A 2 12.24 3.62 14.15
N VAL A 3 13.55 3.41 14.28
CA VAL A 3 14.34 2.65 13.29
C VAL A 3 13.85 1.21 13.15
N LEU A 4 13.59 0.51 14.27
CA LEU A 4 13.06 -0.86 14.27
C LEU A 4 11.58 -0.87 13.83
N SER A 5 10.87 0.20 14.19
CA SER A 5 9.58 0.67 13.68
C SER A 5 9.35 0.38 12.20
N CYS A 6 10.32 0.82 11.42
CA CYS A 6 10.27 0.92 9.97
C CYS A 6 10.76 -0.32 9.23
N THR A 7 11.22 -1.36 9.93
CA THR A 7 11.83 -2.55 9.30
C THR A 7 10.88 -3.26 8.33
N VAL A 8 9.56 -3.20 8.55
CA VAL A 8 8.55 -3.69 7.59
C VAL A 8 8.70 -3.08 6.19
N ALA A 9 9.19 -1.84 6.08
CA ALA A 9 9.43 -1.20 4.78
C ALA A 9 10.46 -1.99 3.95
N ALA A 10 11.50 -2.53 4.60
CA ALA A 10 12.48 -3.37 3.93
C ALA A 10 11.87 -4.69 3.44
N GLY A 11 11.06 -5.34 4.27
CA GLY A 11 10.38 -6.59 3.91
C GLY A 11 9.45 -6.43 2.70
N VAL A 12 8.62 -5.39 2.72
CA VAL A 12 7.71 -5.07 1.61
C VAL A 12 8.49 -4.71 0.34
N GLN A 13 9.57 -3.93 0.46
CA GLN A 13 10.37 -3.55 -0.72
C GLN A 13 11.20 -4.68 -1.30
N PHE A 14 11.65 -5.64 -0.48
CA PHE A 14 12.23 -6.89 -0.99
C PHE A 14 11.21 -7.56 -1.93
N GLY A 15 9.97 -7.75 -1.46
CA GLY A 15 8.89 -8.33 -2.27
C GLY A 15 8.65 -7.58 -3.58
N TRP A 16 8.59 -6.25 -3.54
CA TRP A 16 8.45 -5.40 -4.73
C TRP A 16 9.61 -5.55 -5.71
N ALA A 17 10.85 -5.56 -5.22
CA ALA A 17 12.03 -5.73 -6.06
C ALA A 17 12.04 -7.11 -6.75
N LEU A 18 11.64 -8.18 -6.06
CA LEU A 18 11.43 -9.50 -6.70
C LEU A 18 10.29 -9.47 -7.71
N GLN A 19 9.16 -8.82 -7.38
CA GLN A 19 8.01 -8.63 -8.26
C GLN A 19 8.39 -7.96 -9.58
N LEU A 20 9.17 -6.88 -9.52
CA LEU A 20 9.62 -6.15 -10.70
C LEU A 20 10.67 -6.94 -11.49
N SER A 21 11.61 -7.60 -10.82
CA SER A 21 12.72 -8.26 -11.52
C SER A 21 12.37 -9.61 -12.15
N LEU A 22 11.49 -10.41 -11.53
CA LEU A 22 11.33 -11.83 -11.91
C LEU A 22 9.96 -12.22 -12.45
N LEU A 23 8.89 -11.45 -12.21
CA LEU A 23 7.53 -11.95 -12.48
C LEU A 23 7.14 -11.79 -13.94
N THR A 24 7.57 -10.71 -14.60
CA THR A 24 7.43 -10.59 -16.06
C THR A 24 8.20 -11.70 -16.77
N PRO A 25 9.49 -11.97 -16.46
CA PRO A 25 10.17 -13.10 -17.06
C PRO A 25 9.50 -14.45 -16.79
N TYR A 26 9.08 -14.69 -15.54
CA TYR A 26 8.40 -15.93 -15.18
C TYR A 26 7.12 -16.15 -15.97
N ILE A 27 6.33 -15.10 -16.23
CA ILE A 27 5.11 -15.24 -17.02
C ILE A 27 5.37 -15.69 -18.45
N GLN A 28 6.49 -15.24 -19.03
CA GLN A 28 6.92 -15.66 -20.35
C GLN A 28 7.36 -17.13 -20.34
N THR A 29 7.96 -17.61 -19.25
CA THR A 29 8.27 -19.04 -19.10
C THR A 29 7.02 -19.93 -18.96
N LEU A 30 5.90 -19.39 -18.47
CA LEU A 30 4.59 -20.08 -18.46
C LEU A 30 3.93 -20.13 -19.86
N GLY A 31 4.53 -19.48 -20.85
CA GLY A 31 4.06 -19.46 -22.24
C GLY A 31 2.95 -18.44 -22.49
N ILE A 32 2.80 -17.44 -21.63
CA ILE A 32 1.90 -16.30 -21.89
C ILE A 32 2.65 -15.28 -22.74
N GLY A 33 2.06 -14.88 -23.87
CA GLY A 33 2.67 -13.90 -24.77
C GLY A 33 2.90 -12.54 -24.12
N HIS A 34 3.93 -11.84 -24.59
CA HIS A 34 4.39 -10.55 -24.04
C HIS A 34 3.27 -9.49 -23.94
N ALA A 35 2.39 -9.40 -24.94
CA ALA A 35 1.28 -8.46 -24.96
C ALA A 35 0.28 -8.66 -23.81
N PHE A 36 0.13 -9.88 -23.30
CA PHE A 36 -0.80 -10.18 -22.21
C PHE A 36 -0.25 -9.82 -20.83
N SER A 37 1.07 -9.70 -20.69
CA SER A 37 1.71 -9.27 -19.44
C SER A 37 1.21 -7.90 -18.99
N SER A 38 1.03 -6.95 -19.91
CA SER A 38 0.53 -5.60 -19.61
C SER A 38 -0.86 -5.61 -18.98
N PHE A 39 -1.75 -6.53 -19.41
CA PHE A 39 -3.09 -6.66 -18.82
C PHE A 39 -3.04 -7.20 -17.39
N ILE A 40 -2.08 -8.07 -17.11
CA ILE A 40 -1.92 -8.66 -15.78
C ILE A 40 -1.41 -7.59 -14.82
N TRP A 41 -0.42 -6.80 -15.24
CA TRP A 41 0.11 -5.68 -14.47
C TRP A 41 -0.88 -4.52 -14.24
N LEU A 42 -2.01 -4.48 -14.95
CA LEU A 42 -3.06 -3.49 -14.72
C LEU A 42 -3.65 -3.58 -13.30
N CYS A 43 -3.52 -4.72 -12.62
CA CYS A 43 -3.95 -4.84 -11.24
C CYS A 43 -3.18 -3.93 -10.28
N GLY A 44 -1.90 -3.63 -10.54
CA GLY A 44 -1.13 -2.72 -9.69
C GLY A 44 -1.80 -1.35 -9.55
N PRO A 45 -2.02 -0.61 -10.65
CA PRO A 45 -2.75 0.66 -10.63
C PRO A 45 -4.19 0.56 -10.11
N ILE A 46 -4.94 -0.48 -10.48
CA ILE A 46 -6.34 -0.66 -10.04
C ILE A 46 -6.40 -0.86 -8.52
N THR A 47 -5.58 -1.77 -7.99
CA THR A 47 -5.52 -2.04 -6.55
C THR A 47 -4.97 -0.84 -5.79
N GLY A 48 -3.98 -0.12 -6.34
CA GLY A 48 -3.49 1.13 -5.76
C GLY A 48 -4.58 2.19 -5.60
N LEU A 49 -5.39 2.39 -6.64
CA LEU A 49 -6.47 3.38 -6.64
C LEU A 49 -7.57 3.05 -5.62
N VAL A 50 -7.93 1.78 -5.47
CA VAL A 50 -9.08 1.37 -4.64
C VAL A 50 -8.67 0.95 -3.23
N VAL A 51 -7.65 0.09 -3.11
CA VAL A 51 -7.29 -0.58 -1.86
C VAL A 51 -6.60 0.39 -0.91
N GLN A 52 -5.68 1.24 -1.40
CA GLN A 52 -4.96 2.15 -0.50
C GLN A 52 -5.89 3.13 0.23
N PRO A 53 -6.84 3.82 -0.41
CA PRO A 53 -7.76 4.72 0.30
C PRO A 53 -8.72 3.97 1.24
N CYS A 54 -9.24 2.82 0.81
CA CYS A 54 -10.15 2.02 1.63
C CYS A 54 -9.46 1.52 2.91
N VAL A 55 -8.28 0.92 2.76
CA VAL A 55 -7.48 0.42 3.89
C VAL A 55 -7.00 1.57 4.77
N GLY A 56 -6.70 2.74 4.21
CA GLY A 56 -6.39 3.95 4.97
C GLY A 56 -7.49 4.26 6.00
N ILE A 57 -8.71 4.48 5.53
CA ILE A 57 -9.87 4.82 6.38
C ILE A 57 -10.25 3.69 7.33
N TRP A 58 -10.22 2.43 6.88
CA TRP A 58 -10.54 1.29 7.74
C TRP A 58 -9.49 1.10 8.83
N SER A 59 -8.21 1.32 8.51
CA SER A 59 -7.15 1.31 9.51
C SER A 59 -7.28 2.50 10.46
N ASP A 60 -7.73 3.69 10.00
CA ASP A 60 -7.97 4.86 10.87
C ASP A 60 -9.00 4.59 11.97
N LYS A 61 -10.02 3.78 11.67
CA LYS A 61 -11.16 3.49 12.55
C LYS A 61 -10.99 2.24 13.39
N CYS A 62 -9.85 1.56 13.29
CA CYS A 62 -9.64 0.28 13.96
C CYS A 62 -9.45 0.43 15.48
N MET A 63 -10.30 -0.25 16.25
CA MET A 63 -10.27 -0.25 17.72
C MET A 63 -9.60 -1.50 18.33
N SER A 64 -8.71 -2.16 17.58
CA SER A 64 -8.09 -3.39 18.05
C SER A 64 -7.19 -3.17 19.28
N LYS A 65 -7.13 -4.16 20.16
CA LYS A 65 -6.25 -4.17 21.35
C LYS A 65 -4.75 -4.12 20.99
N TYR A 66 -4.41 -4.50 19.75
CA TYR A 66 -3.04 -4.49 19.23
C TYR A 66 -2.64 -3.14 18.61
N GLY A 67 -3.47 -2.10 18.77
CA GLY A 67 -3.28 -0.81 18.14
C GLY A 67 -4.12 -0.65 16.88
N ARG A 68 -4.03 0.55 16.30
CA ARG A 68 -4.85 0.98 15.16
C ARG A 68 -4.31 0.43 13.84
N ARG A 69 -2.99 0.51 13.60
CA ARG A 69 -2.39 0.20 12.28
C ARG A 69 -1.87 -1.22 12.20
N ARG A 70 -1.36 -1.76 13.31
CA ARG A 70 -0.66 -3.07 13.33
C ARG A 70 -1.49 -4.25 12.81
N PRO A 71 -2.81 -4.36 13.11
CA PRO A 71 -3.60 -5.47 12.60
C PRO A 71 -3.62 -5.53 11.06
N PHE A 72 -3.66 -4.37 10.39
CA PHE A 72 -3.65 -4.29 8.93
C PHE A 72 -2.27 -4.63 8.35
N ILE A 73 -1.20 -4.18 9.01
CA ILE A 73 0.17 -4.55 8.63
C ILE A 73 0.38 -6.06 8.75
N LEU A 74 -0.06 -6.67 9.85
CA LEU A 74 0.04 -8.11 10.07
C LEU A 74 -0.80 -8.90 9.06
N ALA A 75 -2.08 -8.55 8.90
CA ALA A 75 -2.98 -9.22 7.97
C ALA A 75 -2.47 -9.12 6.53
N GLY A 76 -2.06 -7.93 6.09
CA GLY A 76 -1.48 -7.72 4.78
C GLY A 76 -0.16 -8.49 4.59
N SER A 77 0.71 -8.57 5.61
CA SER A 77 1.96 -9.35 5.53
C SER A 77 1.71 -10.87 5.40
N LEU A 78 0.68 -11.38 6.09
CA LEU A 78 0.24 -12.77 5.95
C LEU A 78 -0.34 -13.03 4.56
N MET A 79 -1.12 -12.08 4.03
CA MET A 79 -1.65 -12.15 2.67
C MET A 79 -0.53 -12.11 1.61
N ILE A 80 0.48 -11.25 1.77
CA ILE A 80 1.67 -11.22 0.91
C ILE A 80 2.35 -12.59 0.95
N SER A 81 2.57 -13.14 2.15
CA SER A 81 3.24 -14.43 2.34
C SER A 81 2.50 -15.57 1.63
N PHE A 82 1.17 -15.60 1.74
CA PHE A 82 0.34 -16.57 1.03
C PHE A 82 0.39 -16.36 -0.49
N ALA A 83 0.31 -15.10 -0.96
CA ALA A 83 0.32 -14.78 -2.38
C ALA A 83 1.65 -15.16 -3.06
N VAL A 84 2.80 -14.86 -2.44
CA VAL A 84 4.10 -15.22 -3.02
C VAL A 84 4.35 -16.74 -3.02
N ILE A 85 3.84 -17.47 -2.03
CA ILE A 85 3.85 -18.94 -2.06
C ILE A 85 2.98 -19.44 -3.23
N LEU A 86 1.78 -18.88 -3.40
CA LEU A 86 0.90 -19.25 -4.51
C LEU A 86 1.56 -18.99 -5.88
N ILE A 87 2.24 -17.85 -6.04
CA ILE A 87 2.99 -17.50 -7.26
C ILE A 87 4.16 -18.46 -7.47
N GLY A 88 4.99 -18.69 -6.44
CA GLY A 88 6.18 -19.54 -6.55
C GLY A 88 5.82 -20.98 -6.92
N PHE A 89 4.76 -21.52 -6.33
CA PHE A 89 4.29 -22.89 -6.60
C PHE A 89 3.29 -22.99 -7.76
N SER A 90 3.06 -21.92 -8.52
CA SER A 90 2.05 -21.91 -9.60
C SER A 90 2.31 -22.99 -10.66
N ALA A 91 3.57 -23.25 -11.00
CA ALA A 91 3.95 -24.29 -11.95
C ALA A 91 3.66 -25.71 -11.43
N ASP A 92 3.90 -25.99 -10.14
CA ASP A 92 3.60 -27.32 -9.58
C ASP A 92 2.09 -27.53 -9.42
N ILE A 93 1.37 -26.48 -9.01
CA ILE A 93 -0.09 -26.53 -8.92
C ILE A 93 -0.68 -26.75 -10.32
N GLY A 94 -0.19 -26.06 -11.35
CA GLY A 94 -0.62 -26.28 -12.73
C GLY A 94 -0.34 -27.70 -13.22
N TYR A 95 0.82 -28.26 -12.88
CA TYR A 95 1.15 -29.67 -13.15
C TYR A 95 0.20 -30.64 -12.45
N LEU A 96 -0.09 -30.42 -11.16
CA LEU A 96 -1.05 -31.22 -10.38
C LEU A 96 -2.48 -31.11 -10.94
N LEU A 97 -2.85 -29.94 -11.46
CA LEU A 97 -4.12 -29.73 -12.12
C LEU A 97 -4.17 -30.37 -13.52
N GLY A 98 -3.03 -30.78 -14.08
CA GLY A 98 -2.88 -31.52 -15.34
C GLY A 98 -2.51 -30.66 -16.55
N ASP A 99 -1.67 -29.63 -16.39
CA ASP A 99 -1.16 -28.86 -17.54
C ASP A 99 -0.29 -29.70 -18.49
N THR A 100 0.51 -30.62 -17.94
CA THR A 100 1.41 -31.49 -18.70
C THR A 100 1.89 -32.65 -17.85
N GLU A 101 2.26 -33.77 -18.48
CA GLU A 101 3.00 -34.86 -17.83
C GLU A 101 4.50 -34.86 -18.19
N GLU A 102 4.89 -34.03 -19.16
CA GLU A 102 6.25 -33.92 -19.65
C GLU A 102 7.16 -33.21 -18.64
N HIS A 103 8.48 -33.46 -18.75
CA HIS A 103 9.46 -32.78 -17.93
C HIS A 103 9.55 -31.30 -18.34
N CYS A 104 9.78 -30.40 -17.37
CA CYS A 104 9.83 -28.96 -17.59
C CYS A 104 10.87 -28.50 -18.62
N SER A 105 11.87 -29.32 -18.93
CA SER A 105 12.92 -29.05 -19.90
C SER A 105 12.52 -29.40 -21.34
N THR A 106 11.53 -30.27 -21.52
CA THR A 106 11.06 -30.72 -22.83
C THR A 106 9.75 -30.06 -23.22
N TYR A 107 8.90 -29.77 -22.24
CA TYR A 107 7.61 -29.15 -22.48
C TYR A 107 7.75 -27.76 -23.10
N LYS A 108 7.08 -27.53 -24.22
CA LYS A 108 6.97 -26.22 -24.88
C LYS A 108 5.51 -25.83 -25.02
N GLY A 109 5.19 -24.58 -24.70
CA GLY A 109 3.85 -24.02 -24.87
C GLY A 109 3.23 -23.44 -23.60
N THR A 110 1.96 -23.05 -23.70
CA THR A 110 1.25 -22.31 -22.65
C THR A 110 0.68 -23.22 -21.58
N ARG A 111 1.13 -23.02 -20.33
CA ARG A 111 0.61 -23.72 -19.15
C ARG A 111 -0.58 -22.98 -18.57
N THR A 112 -1.76 -23.23 -19.12
CA THR A 112 -2.96 -22.43 -18.81
C THR A 112 -3.39 -22.49 -17.34
N ARG A 113 -3.27 -23.64 -16.67
CA ARG A 113 -3.68 -23.80 -15.26
C ARG A 113 -2.65 -23.14 -14.34
N ALA A 114 -1.36 -23.30 -14.60
CA ALA A 114 -0.29 -22.60 -13.91
C ALA A 114 -0.40 -21.08 -14.10
N ALA A 115 -0.68 -20.63 -15.31
CA ALA A 115 -0.93 -19.22 -15.65
C ALA A 115 -2.10 -18.65 -14.85
N PHE A 116 -3.22 -19.38 -14.76
CA PHE A 116 -4.38 -18.95 -13.99
C PHE A 116 -4.06 -18.80 -12.49
N VAL A 117 -3.37 -19.79 -11.91
CA VAL A 117 -2.91 -19.74 -10.51
C VAL A 117 -1.95 -18.57 -10.28
N PHE A 118 -1.02 -18.35 -11.21
CA PHE A 118 -0.11 -17.21 -11.18
C PHE A 118 -0.86 -15.89 -11.19
N ILE A 119 -1.84 -15.69 -12.08
CA ILE A 119 -2.61 -14.44 -12.19
C ILE A 119 -3.37 -14.15 -10.90
N ILE A 120 -4.01 -15.16 -10.30
CA ILE A 120 -4.69 -15.01 -9.00
C ILE A 120 -3.69 -14.61 -7.92
N GLY A 121 -2.55 -15.31 -7.84
CA GLY A 121 -1.49 -14.99 -6.88
C GLY A 121 -0.92 -13.59 -7.07
N PHE A 122 -0.72 -13.18 -8.32
CA PHE A 122 -0.21 -11.86 -8.70
C PHE A 122 -1.16 -10.74 -8.25
N TRP A 123 -2.45 -10.87 -8.56
CA TRP A 123 -3.47 -9.89 -8.15
C TRP A 123 -3.61 -9.82 -6.63
N LEU A 124 -3.54 -10.98 -5.96
CA LEU A 124 -3.57 -11.04 -4.50
C LEU A 124 -2.33 -10.39 -3.89
N LEU A 125 -1.15 -10.57 -4.49
CA LEU A 125 0.10 -9.95 -4.07
C LEU A 125 0.00 -8.43 -4.15
N ASP A 126 -0.48 -7.87 -5.27
CA ASP A 126 -0.65 -6.43 -5.42
C ASP A 126 -1.67 -5.86 -4.43
N LEU A 127 -2.81 -6.52 -4.25
CA LEU A 127 -3.79 -6.14 -3.24
C LEU A 127 -3.17 -6.12 -1.83
N ALA A 128 -2.41 -7.17 -1.48
CA ALA A 128 -1.78 -7.30 -0.18
C ALA A 128 -0.66 -6.27 0.04
N ASN A 129 0.17 -6.00 -0.98
CA ASN A 129 1.19 -4.95 -0.96
C ASN A 129 0.57 -3.57 -0.70
N ASN A 130 -0.51 -3.23 -1.41
CA ASN A 130 -1.25 -1.98 -1.20
C ASN A 130 -1.90 -1.89 0.18
N THR A 131 -2.33 -3.03 0.75
CA THR A 131 -2.89 -3.12 2.10
C THR A 131 -1.84 -2.85 3.19
N VAL A 132 -0.58 -3.24 3.00
CA VAL A 132 0.49 -3.00 4.00
C VAL A 132 1.10 -1.62 3.85
N GLN A 133 1.33 -1.15 2.62
CA GLN A 133 2.16 0.04 2.38
C GLN A 133 1.54 1.33 2.95
N GLY A 134 0.21 1.49 2.83
CA GLY A 134 -0.51 2.66 3.39
C GLY A 134 -0.39 2.74 4.91
N PRO A 135 -0.87 1.72 5.66
CA PRO A 135 -0.74 1.65 7.11
C PRO A 135 0.69 1.72 7.62
N ALA A 136 1.67 1.13 6.93
CA ALA A 136 3.08 1.22 7.31
C ALA A 136 3.62 2.67 7.24
N ARG A 137 3.24 3.43 6.20
CA ARG A 137 3.58 4.86 6.12
C ARG A 137 2.81 5.73 7.11
N ALA A 138 1.55 5.40 7.38
CA ALA A 138 0.79 6.09 8.41
C ALA A 138 1.37 5.82 9.82
N LEU A 139 1.77 4.58 10.11
CA LEU A 139 2.43 4.21 11.36
C LEU A 139 3.74 5.00 11.55
N LEU A 140 4.54 5.17 10.50
CA LEU A 140 5.72 6.04 10.54
C LEU A 140 5.34 7.45 11.00
N ALA A 141 4.34 8.06 10.37
CA ALA A 141 3.90 9.41 10.70
C ALA A 141 3.29 9.51 12.10
N ASP A 142 2.62 8.46 12.58
CA ASP A 142 2.03 8.38 13.92
C ASP A 142 3.13 8.27 15.02
N LEU A 143 4.21 7.54 14.75
CA LEU A 143 5.37 7.41 15.66
C LEU A 143 6.32 8.61 15.62
N SER A 144 6.23 9.42 14.57
CA SER A 144 7.11 10.56 14.35
C SER A 144 6.40 11.85 14.72
N GLY A 145 6.88 12.56 15.74
CA GLY A 145 6.38 13.91 16.02
C GLY A 145 6.54 14.83 14.80
N PRO A 146 5.74 15.90 14.68
CA PRO A 146 5.72 16.79 13.51
C PRO A 146 7.10 17.35 13.15
N GLU A 147 7.96 17.62 14.14
CA GLU A 147 9.32 18.12 13.90
C GLU A 147 10.31 17.05 13.36
N GLN A 148 10.06 15.76 13.62
CA GLN A 148 10.98 14.67 13.27
C GLN A 148 10.59 13.91 12.00
N ARG A 149 9.53 14.32 11.30
CA ARG A 149 9.00 13.63 10.10
C ARG A 149 10.05 13.47 8.99
N ASN A 150 10.93 14.45 8.80
CA ASN A 150 11.98 14.37 7.78
C ASN A 150 13.01 13.28 8.11
N ALA A 151 13.46 13.22 9.37
CA ALA A 151 14.39 12.19 9.83
C ALA A 151 13.73 10.80 9.78
N ALA A 152 12.46 10.70 10.16
CA ALA A 152 11.69 9.48 10.07
C ALA A 152 11.53 8.98 8.63
N ASN A 153 11.22 9.88 7.70
CA ASN A 153 11.12 9.56 6.28
C ASN A 153 12.47 9.10 5.71
N ALA A 154 13.58 9.68 6.14
CA ALA A 154 14.93 9.23 5.76
C ALA A 154 15.24 7.81 6.27
N VAL A 155 14.86 7.50 7.52
CA VAL A 155 14.99 6.14 8.09
C VAL A 155 14.14 5.14 7.32
N PHE A 156 12.89 5.49 7.01
CA PHE A 156 12.00 4.65 6.21
C PHE A 156 12.56 4.40 4.81
N ALA A 157 13.06 5.44 4.15
CA ALA A 157 13.72 5.32 2.84
C ALA A 157 14.99 4.47 2.88
N THR A 158 15.76 4.55 3.95
CA THR A 158 16.95 3.70 4.15
C THR A 158 16.56 2.22 4.21
N TRP A 159 15.49 1.88 4.94
CA TRP A 159 14.98 0.51 4.97
C TRP A 159 14.42 0.06 3.62
N MET A 160 13.75 0.95 2.89
CA MET A 160 13.32 0.65 1.51
C MET A 160 14.50 0.31 0.60
N ALA A 161 15.60 1.07 0.67
CA ALA A 161 16.82 0.80 -0.10
C ALA A 161 17.43 -0.56 0.25
N VAL A 162 17.50 -0.91 1.55
CA VAL A 162 17.94 -2.25 1.98
C VAL A 162 17.06 -3.35 1.37
N GLY A 163 15.75 -3.17 1.36
CA GLY A 163 14.81 -4.10 0.73
C GLY A 163 15.07 -4.27 -0.76
N ASN A 164 15.22 -3.17 -1.49
CA ASN A 164 15.51 -3.18 -2.94
C ASN A 164 16.83 -3.88 -3.25
N ILE A 165 17.90 -3.54 -2.53
CA ILE A 165 19.22 -4.16 -2.72
C ILE A 165 19.14 -5.67 -2.51
N LEU A 166 18.50 -6.13 -1.43
CA LEU A 166 18.36 -7.56 -1.15
C LEU A 166 17.48 -8.26 -2.19
N GLY A 167 16.39 -7.64 -2.62
CA GLY A 167 15.47 -8.20 -3.62
C GLY A 167 16.10 -8.32 -5.01
N PHE A 168 16.69 -7.24 -5.53
CA PHE A 168 17.34 -7.26 -6.84
C PHE A 168 18.61 -8.11 -6.86
N SER A 169 19.38 -8.13 -5.76
CA SER A 169 20.49 -9.07 -5.60
C SER A 169 20.03 -10.53 -5.64
N SER A 170 18.90 -10.83 -4.98
CA SER A 170 18.27 -12.14 -5.04
C SER A 170 17.83 -12.48 -6.46
N GLY A 171 17.25 -11.53 -7.22
CA GLY A 171 16.93 -11.72 -8.64
C GLY A 171 18.16 -12.01 -9.51
N ALA A 172 19.27 -11.29 -9.29
CA ALA A 172 20.50 -11.40 -10.08
C ALA A 172 21.29 -12.70 -9.84
N SER A 173 21.26 -13.24 -8.62
CA SER A 173 22.10 -14.38 -8.22
C SER A 173 21.92 -15.63 -9.10
N GLY A 174 20.68 -15.97 -9.48
CA GLY A 174 20.35 -17.05 -10.42
C GLY A 174 20.83 -18.47 -10.07
N ASN A 175 21.43 -18.68 -8.90
CA ASN A 175 21.99 -19.96 -8.46
C ASN A 175 21.21 -20.58 -7.28
N TRP A 176 20.04 -20.04 -6.96
CA TRP A 176 19.19 -20.47 -5.86
C TRP A 176 18.81 -21.96 -5.91
N HIS A 177 18.56 -22.51 -7.11
CA HIS A 177 18.28 -23.94 -7.30
C HIS A 177 19.41 -24.86 -6.85
N LYS A 178 20.68 -24.38 -6.79
CA LYS A 178 21.81 -25.16 -6.26
C LYS A 178 21.83 -25.20 -4.74
N TRP A 179 21.36 -24.13 -4.10
CA TRP A 179 21.29 -24.00 -2.64
C TRP A 179 20.05 -24.73 -2.10
N PHE A 180 18.96 -24.71 -2.86
CA PHE A 180 17.68 -25.32 -2.51
C PHE A 180 17.21 -26.30 -3.61
N PRO A 181 17.92 -27.41 -3.85
CA PRO A 181 17.60 -28.35 -4.94
C PRO A 181 16.22 -29.00 -4.76
N PHE A 182 15.74 -29.13 -3.51
CA PHE A 182 14.42 -29.69 -3.20
C PHE A 182 13.23 -28.84 -3.69
N LEU A 183 13.46 -27.58 -4.09
CA LEU A 183 12.42 -26.70 -4.65
C LEU A 183 12.19 -26.93 -6.15
N THR A 184 13.14 -27.61 -6.81
CA THR A 184 12.98 -28.03 -8.21
C THR A 184 12.13 -29.29 -8.29
N SER A 185 11.29 -29.37 -9.31
CA SER A 185 10.36 -30.47 -9.52
C SER A 185 10.29 -30.79 -11.02
N ARG A 186 9.57 -31.86 -11.40
CA ARG A 186 9.32 -32.15 -12.82
C ARG A 186 8.62 -31.00 -13.55
N ALA A 187 7.83 -30.21 -12.83
CA ALA A 187 7.12 -29.04 -13.37
C ALA A 187 7.97 -27.76 -13.35
N CYS A 188 8.97 -27.69 -12.48
CA CYS A 188 9.70 -26.47 -12.17
C CYS A 188 11.21 -26.66 -12.27
N CYS A 189 11.76 -26.20 -13.40
CA CYS A 189 13.18 -26.21 -13.73
C CYS A 189 13.93 -25.05 -13.04
N GLU A 190 15.20 -24.83 -13.39
CA GLU A 190 16.11 -23.86 -12.76
C GLU A 190 15.53 -22.45 -12.55
N ALA A 191 14.97 -21.83 -13.59
CA ALA A 191 14.42 -20.46 -13.50
C ALA A 191 13.26 -20.37 -12.50
N CYS A 192 12.33 -21.32 -12.57
CA CYS A 192 11.21 -21.43 -11.64
C CYS A 192 11.68 -21.75 -10.21
N GLY A 193 12.66 -22.66 -10.06
CA GLY A 193 13.23 -23.00 -8.75
C GLY A 193 13.94 -21.82 -8.11
N ASN A 194 14.60 -20.99 -8.93
CA ASN A 194 15.23 -19.76 -8.46
C ASN A 194 14.21 -18.76 -7.92
N LEU A 195 13.12 -18.53 -8.67
CA LEU A 195 12.01 -17.67 -8.24
C LEU A 195 11.42 -18.15 -6.91
N LYS A 196 11.10 -19.45 -6.81
CA LYS A 196 10.55 -20.05 -5.58
C LYS A 196 11.44 -19.80 -4.38
N ALA A 197 12.73 -20.08 -4.49
CA ALA A 197 13.64 -19.92 -3.35
C ALA A 197 13.76 -18.45 -2.93
N ALA A 198 13.91 -17.53 -3.90
CA ALA A 198 13.97 -16.11 -3.63
C ALA A 198 12.71 -15.61 -2.91
N PHE A 199 11.52 -16.05 -3.34
CA PHE A 199 10.28 -15.71 -2.66
C PHE A 199 10.15 -16.32 -1.27
N LEU A 200 10.57 -17.57 -1.05
CA LEU A 200 10.55 -18.16 0.30
C LEU A 200 11.47 -17.40 1.26
N VAL A 201 12.64 -16.96 0.78
CA VAL A 201 13.52 -16.07 1.56
C VAL A 201 12.84 -14.73 1.84
N ALA A 202 12.14 -14.16 0.86
CA ALA A 202 11.37 -12.94 1.05
C ALA A 202 10.24 -13.10 2.08
N VAL A 203 9.55 -14.26 2.13
CA VAL A 203 8.54 -14.56 3.18
C VAL A 203 9.16 -14.56 4.57
N ILE A 204 10.30 -15.24 4.73
CA ILE A 204 11.01 -15.32 6.01
C ILE A 204 11.44 -13.92 6.44
N PHE A 205 12.01 -13.15 5.52
CA PHE A 205 12.47 -11.79 5.80
C PHE A 205 11.31 -10.84 6.12
N LEU A 206 10.22 -10.87 5.34
CA LEU A 206 9.02 -10.08 5.59
C LEU A 206 8.42 -10.44 6.96
N THR A 207 8.30 -11.72 7.28
CA THR A 207 7.78 -12.18 8.57
C THR A 207 8.64 -11.65 9.71
N PHE A 208 9.96 -11.75 9.60
CA PHE A 208 10.89 -11.19 10.58
C PHE A 208 10.72 -9.68 10.75
N CYS A 209 10.75 -8.92 9.64
CA CYS A 209 10.55 -7.47 9.65
C CYS A 209 9.20 -7.06 10.25
N THR A 210 8.12 -7.77 9.90
CA THR A 210 6.78 -7.51 10.45
C THR A 210 6.72 -7.81 11.94
N LEU A 211 7.33 -8.90 12.41
CA LEU A 211 7.41 -9.19 13.85
C LEU A 211 8.18 -8.12 14.61
N VAL A 212 9.32 -7.66 14.08
CA VAL A 212 10.11 -6.55 14.66
C VAL A 212 9.29 -5.26 14.69
N THR A 213 8.65 -4.89 13.58
CA THR A 213 7.78 -3.71 13.53
C THR A 213 6.61 -3.80 14.51
N ILE A 214 5.96 -4.97 14.66
CA ILE A 214 4.84 -5.11 15.58
C ILE A 214 5.30 -5.06 17.04
N TYR A 215 6.48 -5.60 17.35
CA TYR A 215 7.02 -5.61 18.71
C TYR A 215 7.50 -4.22 19.16
N PHE A 216 8.23 -3.49 18.30
CA PHE A 216 8.76 -2.15 18.62
C PHE A 216 7.83 -1.00 18.24
N ALA A 217 6.84 -1.29 17.40
CA ALA A 217 5.55 -0.63 17.37
C ALA A 217 5.05 -0.39 18.78
N GLU A 218 5.00 0.81 19.34
CA GLU A 218 4.15 1.10 20.50
C GLU A 218 3.05 2.06 20.04
N GLU A 219 1.81 1.60 20.12
CA GLU A 219 0.61 2.29 19.65
C GLU A 219 -0.36 2.23 20.81
N VAL A 220 -0.93 3.38 21.16
CA VAL A 220 -2.00 3.46 22.13
C VAL A 220 -3.30 3.08 21.41
N PRO A 221 -4.11 2.14 21.93
CA PRO A 221 -5.41 1.82 21.33
C PRO A 221 -6.32 3.05 21.39
N LEU A 222 -7.15 3.28 20.36
CA LEU A 222 -8.17 4.32 20.41
C LEU A 222 -9.14 4.01 21.55
N SER A 223 -9.11 4.81 22.61
CA SER A 223 -10.14 4.80 23.64
C SER A 223 -11.34 5.60 23.14
N LEU A 224 -12.55 5.09 23.34
CA LEU A 224 -13.83 5.69 22.93
C LEU A 224 -14.20 6.98 23.70
N SER A 225 -13.24 7.64 24.35
CA SER A 225 -13.48 8.71 25.31
C SER A 225 -12.77 10.01 24.94
N GLN A 226 -13.12 10.62 23.79
CA GLN A 226 -13.02 12.08 23.60
C GLN A 226 -13.79 12.58 22.35
N HIS A 227 -15.05 12.17 22.15
CA HIS A 227 -15.92 12.77 21.12
C HIS A 227 -16.93 13.78 21.69
N HIS A 228 -16.57 14.47 22.77
CA HIS A 228 -17.28 15.67 23.20
C HIS A 228 -16.25 16.67 23.70
N HIS A 229 -16.28 17.87 23.11
CA HIS A 229 -15.37 19.00 23.25
C HIS A 229 -14.08 18.99 22.40
N LEU A 230 -14.06 19.97 21.48
CA LEU A 230 -13.03 20.38 20.52
C LEU A 230 -13.20 19.77 19.12
N SER A 231 -14.19 20.32 18.43
CA SER A 231 -14.25 20.42 16.98
C SER A 231 -12.91 20.88 16.42
N ASP A 232 -12.39 20.15 15.44
CA ASP A 232 -11.25 20.52 14.61
C ASP A 232 -11.50 21.88 13.93
N VAL A 233 -10.82 22.91 14.43
CA VAL A 233 -10.43 24.07 13.63
C VAL A 233 -8.91 24.09 13.65
N ALA A 234 -8.33 23.96 12.46
CA ALA A 234 -6.89 24.02 12.25
C ALA A 234 -6.28 25.33 12.80
N PRO A 235 -5.12 25.30 13.47
CA PRO A 235 -4.36 26.51 13.78
C PRO A 235 -3.40 26.78 12.62
N LEU A 236 -3.92 27.34 11.53
CA LEU A 236 -3.12 27.96 10.48
C LEU A 236 -3.89 29.20 10.02
N LEU A 237 -3.23 30.37 10.14
CA LEU A 237 -3.72 31.74 9.94
C LEU A 237 -4.12 32.48 11.23
N ASP A 238 -3.13 32.85 12.04
CA ASP A 238 -3.17 34.16 12.70
C ASP A 238 -1.76 34.75 12.70
N ASP A 239 -1.46 35.53 11.67
CA ASP A 239 -0.26 36.37 11.62
C ASP A 239 -0.52 37.51 10.62
N SER A 240 -1.44 38.42 10.95
CA SER A 240 -1.47 39.79 10.42
C SER A 240 -2.64 40.60 11.01
N GLN A 241 -2.41 41.29 12.14
CA GLN A 241 -2.78 42.70 12.36
C GLN A 241 -2.54 43.09 13.83
N GLN A 242 -1.29 43.38 14.16
CA GLN A 242 -0.95 44.29 15.25
C GLN A 242 -0.48 45.59 14.61
N ASP A 243 -1.39 46.55 14.47
CA ASP A 243 -1.11 47.99 14.43
C ASP A 243 -2.43 48.75 14.57
N GLY A 244 -2.60 49.45 15.69
CA GLY A 244 -3.81 50.22 15.98
C GLY A 244 -3.97 50.58 17.45
N LEU A 245 -3.06 51.43 17.95
CA LEU A 245 -3.11 52.07 19.26
C LEU A 245 -4.35 53.00 19.40
N GLU A 246 -4.88 53.04 20.62
CA GLU A 246 -5.77 54.05 21.23
C GLU A 246 -7.23 54.17 20.74
N LEU A 247 -8.20 53.84 21.61
CA LEU A 247 -9.11 54.83 22.21
C LEU A 247 -10.00 54.20 23.31
N SER A 248 -10.18 54.95 24.39
CA SER A 248 -11.28 54.86 25.38
C SER A 248 -11.17 53.84 26.53
N LYS A 249 -10.33 54.17 27.51
CA LYS A 249 -10.77 54.21 28.92
C LYS A 249 -11.95 55.17 29.04
N VAL A 250 -13.10 54.71 29.56
CA VAL A 250 -14.04 55.40 30.48
C VAL A 250 -15.27 54.50 30.60
N LYS A 251 -15.40 53.77 31.71
CA LYS A 251 -16.33 54.08 32.81
C LYS A 251 -16.35 52.90 33.80
N GLN A 252 -15.81 53.16 34.98
CA GLN A 252 -16.07 52.37 36.17
C GLN A 252 -17.55 52.50 36.60
N ASP A 253 -17.91 51.60 37.52
CA ASP A 253 -18.88 51.78 38.60
C ASP A 253 -20.37 51.57 38.27
N PHE A 254 -20.95 50.44 38.70
CA PHE A 254 -21.57 50.37 40.04
C PHE A 254 -21.99 48.93 40.42
N LYS A 255 -21.92 48.68 41.73
CA LYS A 255 -22.14 47.42 42.45
C LYS A 255 -23.62 46.99 42.51
N ASP A 256 -23.80 45.68 42.66
CA ASP A 256 -24.96 44.98 43.20
C ASP A 256 -25.54 45.63 44.47
N VAL A 257 -26.88 45.52 44.65
CA VAL A 257 -27.55 45.00 45.86
C VAL A 257 -29.09 45.15 45.78
N ASN A 258 -29.77 44.06 46.20
CA ASN A 258 -31.10 43.91 46.81
C ASN A 258 -32.40 43.60 46.01
N HIS A 259 -32.87 42.36 46.28
CA HIS A 259 -34.17 41.96 46.84
C HIS A 259 -35.51 42.48 46.25
N GLY A 260 -36.30 41.53 45.71
CA GLY A 260 -37.47 41.01 46.43
C GLY A 260 -38.88 41.47 46.00
N ASN A 261 -39.59 40.51 45.38
CA ASN A 261 -41.05 40.25 45.45
C ASN A 261 -42.07 41.24 44.86
N GLY A 262 -43.00 40.71 44.04
CA GLY A 262 -44.36 41.26 43.95
C GLY A 262 -45.15 41.09 42.64
N ILE A 263 -45.75 39.91 42.43
CA ILE A 263 -47.17 39.65 42.05
C ILE A 263 -47.76 40.23 40.73
N ASN A 264 -48.57 39.37 40.10
CA ASN A 264 -49.16 39.35 38.75
C ASN A 264 -50.37 40.28 38.46
N ALA A 265 -50.77 40.27 37.16
CA ALA A 265 -52.06 40.63 36.52
C ALA A 265 -52.21 42.12 36.09
N GLU A 266 -52.60 42.54 34.88
CA GLU A 266 -53.34 41.98 33.72
C GLU A 266 -53.01 42.81 32.44
N ALA A 267 -52.67 42.16 31.32
CA ALA A 267 -53.43 42.10 30.05
C ALA A 267 -53.49 43.37 29.16
N VAL A 268 -52.68 43.42 28.10
CA VAL A 268 -53.10 43.82 26.74
C VAL A 268 -52.36 42.93 25.72
N GLN A 269 -53.12 42.54 24.71
CA GLN A 269 -52.97 41.37 23.85
C GLN A 269 -52.47 41.77 22.46
N GLU A 270 -51.52 41.00 21.90
CA GLU A 270 -51.54 40.71 20.47
C GLU A 270 -50.93 39.34 20.18
N ARG A 271 -51.64 38.59 19.34
CA ARG A 271 -51.42 37.18 18.98
C ARG A 271 -50.29 37.11 17.96
N ASP A 272 -49.49 36.05 18.00
CA ASP A 272 -49.33 35.17 16.85
C ASP A 272 -48.67 33.83 17.22
N LEU A 273 -49.07 32.81 16.47
CA LEU A 273 -48.99 31.38 16.74
C LEU A 273 -47.56 30.84 16.90
N VAL A 274 -47.23 30.28 18.07
CA VAL A 274 -46.09 29.36 18.22
C VAL A 274 -46.59 27.95 17.92
N GLN A 275 -46.33 27.50 16.69
CA GLN A 275 -46.43 26.09 16.34
C GLN A 275 -45.15 25.40 16.84
N ASN A 276 -45.30 24.54 17.85
CA ASN A 276 -44.25 23.64 18.32
C ASN A 276 -43.75 22.79 17.14
N HIS A 277 -42.53 23.06 16.68
CA HIS A 277 -41.81 22.14 15.81
C HIS A 277 -40.64 21.56 16.60
N HIS A 278 -40.84 20.34 17.11
CA HIS A 278 -39.74 19.45 17.41
C HIS A 278 -38.92 19.27 16.13
N PRO A 279 -37.63 19.65 16.07
CA PRO A 279 -36.79 19.12 15.01
C PRO A 279 -36.59 17.64 15.33
N ASN A 280 -37.11 16.80 14.45
CA ASN A 280 -36.88 15.37 14.43
C ASN A 280 -35.38 15.08 14.65
N GLN A 281 -35.07 14.44 15.77
CA GLN A 281 -33.90 13.57 15.90
C GLN A 281 -34.09 12.41 14.92
N SER A 282 -33.67 12.61 13.67
CA SER A 282 -33.65 11.53 12.68
C SER A 282 -32.54 11.75 11.65
N ASN A 283 -31.29 11.96 12.09
CA ASN A 283 -30.15 11.87 11.18
C ASN A 283 -28.84 11.32 11.77
N ASP A 284 -28.74 11.04 13.07
CA ASP A 284 -27.53 10.41 13.66
C ASP A 284 -27.39 8.90 13.40
N HIS A 285 -28.28 8.29 12.61
CA HIS A 285 -28.16 6.88 12.21
C HIS A 285 -27.62 6.70 10.78
N ASN A 286 -27.30 7.78 10.06
CA ASN A 286 -26.81 7.70 8.67
C ASN A 286 -25.27 7.68 8.54
N GLU A 287 -24.50 7.92 9.60
CA GLU A 287 -23.03 7.83 9.50
C GLU A 287 -22.48 6.40 9.53
N ILE A 288 -23.23 5.42 10.06
CA ILE A 288 -22.76 4.03 10.20
C ILE A 288 -22.93 3.23 8.89
N LEU A 289 -23.78 3.70 7.95
CA LEU A 289 -24.04 3.04 6.66
C LEU A 289 -23.28 3.67 5.48
N GLY A 290 -22.36 4.61 5.74
CA GLY A 290 -21.71 5.45 4.71
C GLY A 290 -20.25 5.12 4.36
N ASP A 291 -19.70 4.01 4.85
CA ASP A 291 -18.27 3.65 4.71
C ASP A 291 -18.00 2.46 3.77
N GLY A 292 -18.92 2.16 2.86
CA GLY A 292 -18.69 1.18 1.81
C GLY A 292 -17.58 1.63 0.84
N PRO A 293 -16.86 0.71 0.17
CA PRO A 293 -15.80 1.05 -0.80
C PRO A 293 -16.25 2.06 -1.87
N GLY A 294 -17.50 1.97 -2.31
CA GLY A 294 -18.09 2.93 -3.26
C GLY A 294 -18.21 4.35 -2.70
N ALA A 295 -18.62 4.51 -1.44
CA ALA A 295 -18.71 5.82 -0.80
C ALA A 295 -17.32 6.43 -0.59
N ILE A 296 -16.31 5.61 -0.28
CA ILE A 296 -14.91 6.04 -0.17
C ILE A 296 -14.40 6.56 -1.52
N MET A 297 -14.65 5.83 -2.61
CA MET A 297 -14.29 6.28 -3.95
C MET A 297 -14.97 7.61 -4.33
N VAL A 298 -16.26 7.78 -4.00
CA VAL A 298 -16.96 9.05 -4.22
C VAL A 298 -16.30 10.18 -3.41
N LYS A 299 -15.94 9.94 -2.15
CA LYS A 299 -15.21 10.91 -1.32
C LYS A 299 -13.87 11.29 -1.94
N VAL A 300 -13.06 10.31 -2.35
CA VAL A 300 -11.75 10.54 -3.01
C VAL A 300 -11.92 11.35 -4.30
N LEU A 301 -12.85 10.96 -5.18
CA LEU A 301 -13.10 11.69 -6.43
C LEU A 301 -13.62 13.12 -6.18
N THR A 302 -14.43 13.31 -5.16
CA THR A 302 -14.91 14.64 -4.76
C THR A 302 -13.75 15.49 -4.23
N SER A 303 -12.86 14.92 -3.41
CA SER A 303 -11.67 15.62 -2.89
C SER A 303 -10.73 16.05 -4.01
N LEU A 304 -10.53 15.21 -5.04
CA LEU A 304 -9.68 15.57 -6.20
C LEU A 304 -10.15 16.85 -6.89
N ARG A 305 -11.46 17.10 -6.94
CA ARG A 305 -12.05 18.30 -7.57
C ARG A 305 -11.79 19.59 -6.78
N HIS A 306 -11.52 19.49 -5.49
CA HIS A 306 -11.34 20.64 -4.59
C HIS A 306 -9.86 20.90 -4.26
N LEU A 307 -8.93 20.25 -4.96
CA LEU A 307 -7.50 20.42 -4.72
C LEU A 307 -7.01 21.83 -5.10
N PRO A 308 -5.98 22.37 -4.41
CA PRO A 308 -5.33 23.60 -4.82
C PRO A 308 -4.84 23.53 -6.28
N PRO A 309 -4.79 24.65 -7.02
CA PRO A 309 -4.40 24.65 -8.43
C PRO A 309 -2.98 24.10 -8.65
N ALA A 310 -2.06 24.32 -7.71
CA ALA A 310 -0.71 23.76 -7.77
C ALA A 310 -0.70 22.21 -7.72
N MET A 311 -1.62 21.59 -6.97
CA MET A 311 -1.69 20.12 -6.86
C MET A 311 -2.14 19.47 -8.17
N HIS A 312 -2.95 20.15 -8.97
CA HIS A 312 -3.36 19.65 -10.28
C HIS A 312 -2.16 19.53 -11.23
N SER A 313 -1.25 20.52 -11.23
CA SER A 313 0.00 20.44 -12.00
C SER A 313 0.88 19.27 -11.54
N VAL A 314 1.00 19.06 -10.23
CA VAL A 314 1.77 17.93 -9.68
C VAL A 314 1.16 16.58 -10.10
N LEU A 315 -0.16 16.44 -10.05
CA LEU A 315 -0.85 15.20 -10.49
C LEU A 315 -0.61 14.89 -11.97
N ILE A 316 -0.66 15.92 -12.84
CA ILE A 316 -0.39 15.74 -14.28
C ILE A 316 1.07 15.33 -14.50
N VAL A 317 2.02 16.03 -13.87
CA VAL A 317 3.44 15.68 -13.97
C VAL A 317 3.66 14.25 -13.49
N MET A 318 3.10 13.88 -12.33
CA MET A 318 3.18 12.54 -11.79
C MET A 318 2.61 11.49 -12.76
N ALA A 319 1.42 11.73 -13.32
CA ALA A 319 0.80 10.82 -14.29
C ALA A 319 1.70 10.61 -15.53
N LEU A 320 2.23 11.70 -16.11
CA LEU A 320 3.11 11.62 -17.28
C LEU A 320 4.44 10.92 -16.95
N THR A 321 5.03 11.21 -15.79
CA THR A 321 6.25 10.55 -15.33
C THR A 321 6.03 9.04 -15.18
N TRP A 322 4.96 8.61 -14.51
CA TRP A 322 4.67 7.20 -14.33
C TRP A 322 4.34 6.48 -15.64
N VAL A 323 3.67 7.13 -16.60
CA VAL A 323 3.47 6.55 -17.95
C VAL A 323 4.79 6.23 -18.64
N SER A 324 5.84 7.02 -18.42
CA SER A 324 7.18 6.78 -18.96
C SER A 324 7.92 5.67 -18.22
N TRP A 325 7.92 5.70 -16.88
CA TRP A 325 8.71 4.79 -16.06
C TRP A 325 8.08 3.40 -15.89
N PHE A 326 6.76 3.29 -15.97
CA PHE A 326 6.07 2.03 -15.68
C PHE A 326 6.44 0.92 -16.69
N PRO A 327 6.40 1.13 -18.02
CA PRO A 327 6.86 0.11 -18.96
C PRO A 327 8.32 -0.28 -18.75
N PHE A 328 9.19 0.68 -18.42
CA PHE A 328 10.59 0.40 -18.10
C PHE A 328 10.68 -0.57 -16.92
N PHE A 329 10.12 -0.24 -15.76
CA PHE A 329 10.23 -1.10 -14.57
C PHE A 329 9.61 -2.49 -14.74
N LEU A 330 8.56 -2.63 -15.54
CA LEU A 330 7.87 -3.90 -15.71
C LEU A 330 8.52 -4.83 -16.73
N PHE A 331 9.18 -4.27 -17.75
CA PHE A 331 9.69 -5.03 -18.88
C PHE A 331 11.22 -5.01 -18.97
N ASP A 332 11.94 -4.22 -18.15
CA ASP A 332 13.40 -4.09 -18.23
C ASP A 332 14.13 -5.44 -18.17
N THR A 333 13.81 -6.31 -17.21
CA THR A 333 14.49 -7.61 -17.09
C THR A 333 14.13 -8.59 -18.20
N ASP A 334 12.88 -8.60 -18.67
CA ASP A 334 12.47 -9.42 -19.82
C ASP A 334 13.10 -8.91 -21.12
N TRP A 335 13.12 -7.59 -21.31
CA TRP A 335 13.76 -6.93 -22.44
C TRP A 335 15.26 -7.22 -22.49
N MET A 336 15.95 -7.17 -21.34
CA MET A 336 17.36 -7.58 -21.24
C MET A 336 17.56 -9.03 -21.67
N GLY A 337 16.65 -9.94 -21.25
CA GLY A 337 16.67 -11.35 -21.67
C GLY A 337 16.48 -11.56 -23.17
N ARG A 338 15.53 -10.86 -23.79
CA ARG A 338 15.16 -11.06 -25.21
C ARG A 338 15.99 -10.26 -26.17
N GLU A 339 16.09 -8.95 -25.95
CA GLU A 339 16.61 -8.02 -26.95
C GLU A 339 18.12 -7.84 -26.82
N VAL A 340 18.65 -7.83 -25.59
CA VAL A 340 20.09 -7.65 -25.36
C VAL A 340 20.84 -8.99 -25.44
N TYR A 341 20.31 -10.03 -24.78
CA TYR A 341 20.93 -11.35 -24.75
C TYR A 341 20.46 -12.28 -25.87
N HIS A 342 19.50 -11.85 -26.71
CA HIS A 342 18.95 -12.64 -27.81
C HIS A 342 18.43 -14.02 -27.38
N GLY A 343 17.88 -14.11 -26.16
CA GLY A 343 17.32 -15.32 -25.61
C GLY A 343 15.82 -15.47 -25.87
N ASP A 344 15.33 -16.71 -25.80
CA ASP A 344 13.91 -17.03 -25.90
C ASP A 344 13.50 -17.97 -24.75
N PRO A 345 12.55 -17.56 -23.88
CA PRO A 345 12.05 -18.42 -22.79
C PRO A 345 11.31 -19.69 -23.27
N GLN A 346 10.89 -19.75 -24.53
CA GLN A 346 10.24 -20.93 -25.15
C GLN A 346 11.12 -21.59 -26.23
N GLY A 347 12.36 -21.11 -26.38
CA GLY A 347 13.31 -21.56 -27.39
C GLY A 347 13.95 -22.91 -27.07
N ASN A 348 15.12 -23.14 -27.63
CA ASN A 348 15.97 -24.29 -27.32
C ASN A 348 16.76 -24.04 -26.02
N SER A 349 17.41 -25.08 -25.49
CA SER A 349 18.11 -24.98 -24.20
C SER A 349 19.15 -23.86 -24.14
N SER A 350 19.84 -23.57 -25.24
CA SER A 350 20.78 -22.44 -25.34
C SER A 350 20.09 -21.08 -25.27
N GLU A 351 18.96 -20.92 -25.95
CA GLU A 351 18.19 -19.66 -25.99
C GLU A 351 17.55 -19.38 -24.63
N ILE A 352 17.06 -20.42 -23.95
CA ILE A 352 16.54 -20.32 -22.58
C ILE A 352 17.66 -19.91 -21.61
N GLN A 353 18.86 -20.45 -21.76
CA GLN A 353 20.02 -20.08 -20.94
C GLN A 353 20.42 -18.62 -21.15
N LEU A 354 20.50 -18.16 -22.40
CA LEU A 354 20.78 -16.75 -22.73
C LEU A 354 19.71 -15.83 -22.16
N TYR A 355 18.43 -16.19 -22.28
CA TYR A 355 17.32 -15.43 -21.73
C TYR A 355 17.45 -15.29 -20.21
N ASN A 356 17.66 -16.41 -19.50
CA ASN A 356 17.84 -16.40 -18.04
C ASN A 356 19.09 -15.62 -17.62
N GLN A 357 20.16 -15.63 -18.42
CA GLN A 357 21.33 -14.80 -18.17
C GLN A 357 20.98 -13.32 -18.30
N GLY A 358 20.30 -12.91 -19.37
CA GLY A 358 19.88 -11.52 -19.53
C GLY A 358 18.94 -11.03 -18.42
N VAL A 359 17.98 -11.85 -17.99
CA VAL A 359 17.11 -11.53 -16.84
C VAL A 359 17.91 -11.25 -15.56
N ARG A 360 18.98 -12.02 -15.31
CA ARG A 360 19.86 -11.84 -14.15
C ARG A 360 20.67 -10.56 -14.25
N GLU A 361 21.19 -10.24 -15.42
CA GLU A 361 21.97 -9.02 -15.67
C GLU A 361 21.07 -7.77 -15.63
N GLY A 362 19.82 -7.88 -16.09
CA GLY A 362 18.80 -6.84 -15.90
C GLY A 362 18.50 -6.62 -14.42
N SER A 363 18.33 -7.71 -13.66
CA SER A 363 18.16 -7.64 -12.20
C SER A 363 19.38 -7.01 -11.51
N PHE A 364 20.59 -7.26 -12.01
CA PHE A 364 21.81 -6.62 -11.53
C PHE A 364 21.86 -5.11 -11.90
N GLY A 365 21.37 -4.72 -13.07
CA GLY A 365 21.19 -3.31 -13.43
C GLY A 365 20.25 -2.58 -12.46
N LEU A 366 19.10 -3.19 -12.13
CA LEU A 366 18.16 -2.65 -11.14
C LEU A 366 18.77 -2.56 -9.73
N LEU A 367 19.63 -3.53 -9.36
CA LEU A 367 20.41 -3.48 -8.12
C LEU A 367 21.35 -2.27 -8.07
N LEU A 368 22.05 -1.96 -9.16
CA LEU A 368 22.95 -0.80 -9.21
C LEU A 368 22.22 0.54 -9.15
N ASN A 369 20.94 0.56 -9.55
CA ASN A 369 20.07 1.74 -9.48
C ASN A 369 19.41 1.95 -8.10
N SER A 370 19.58 1.02 -7.15
CA SER A 370 18.85 0.98 -5.87
C SER A 370 19.33 1.93 -4.78
#